data_AF-A0AAE3VYJ4-F1
#
_entry.id   AF-A0AAE3VYJ4-F1
#
_cell.length_a   1.000
_cell.length_b   1.000
_cell.length_c   1.000
_cell.angle_alpha   90.00
_cell.angle_beta   90.00
_cell.angle_gamma   90.00
#
_symmetry.space_group_name_H-M   'P 1'
#
loop_
_entity.id
_entity.type
_entity.pdbx_description
1 polymer ?
#
loop_
_entity_poly.entity_id
_entity_poly.type
_entity_poly.pdbx_seq_one_letter_code
_entity_poly.pdbx_strand_id
1 'polypeptide(L)'
;MDLRPGADVDAALDVLRADGPDVLYARVVPLDGGWHRLELTTGDAGPALGRSVVALLASAEHAVRAFVALDHDADGAEQVVLDGRSGTVTRVHQVRIHPFGAGFGFRPGSGSGEPPVLPEVPAGVAPGRFPGRGQILNGPQSIAALAGLYDVPPADLKRARRRTRRPAGLLGAPGGPFQPWLDALRIPWTAATGDRPIKLRPGPVWREAVVRYALPSLPGRWLVFDEELVAEPVGLIARAIVQGQAVLHPLYLPPGHPGWRVHDALDLRLPRTTLATRETAEPAMQHLAEAIRSRALPHFAAYGTLSGYVEHCRAVSSDPYRLHAQALTEIVLERFDDALTSLDAITSMVVPRLYDRTRPAGLGPARLTDLAAEADHWRRRLAEDPFGAQSDLLANVPTQRRHLGLPA
;
A
#
# COMPACT_ATOMS: atom_id res chain seq x y z
N MET A 1 11.44 -14.55 -12.99
CA MET A 1 12.44 -14.29 -14.05
C MET A 1 13.16 -15.58 -14.34
N ASP A 2 13.33 -15.93 -15.61
CA ASP A 2 13.92 -17.23 -16.00
C ASP A 2 15.39 -17.04 -16.41
N LEU A 3 16.26 -17.84 -15.79
CA LEU A 3 17.70 -17.93 -16.04
C LEU A 3 18.00 -18.98 -17.10
N ARG A 4 19.05 -18.75 -17.90
CA ARG A 4 19.51 -19.70 -18.93
C ARG A 4 19.94 -21.03 -18.32
N PRO A 5 19.85 -22.15 -19.06
CA PRO A 5 20.49 -23.40 -18.66
C PRO A 5 21.99 -23.20 -18.44
N GLY A 6 22.48 -23.64 -17.28
CA GLY A 6 23.89 -23.50 -16.89
C GLY A 6 24.31 -22.11 -16.41
N ALA A 7 23.37 -21.16 -16.27
CA ALA A 7 23.67 -19.86 -15.66
C ALA A 7 24.11 -20.02 -14.19
N ASP A 8 25.12 -19.26 -13.79
CA ASP A 8 25.52 -19.15 -12.39
C ASP A 8 24.44 -18.38 -11.61
N VAL A 9 23.73 -19.12 -10.74
CA VAL A 9 22.67 -18.59 -9.91
C VAL A 9 23.22 -17.62 -8.87
N ASP A 10 24.37 -17.89 -8.27
CA ASP A 10 24.95 -17.04 -7.24
C ASP A 10 25.42 -15.71 -7.82
N ALA A 11 26.05 -15.73 -8.99
CA ALA A 11 26.40 -14.52 -9.73
C ALA A 11 25.15 -13.69 -10.09
N ALA A 12 24.06 -14.34 -10.49
CA ALA A 12 22.80 -13.66 -10.77
C ALA A 12 22.19 -13.02 -9.49
N LEU A 13 22.30 -13.69 -8.35
CA LEU A 13 21.89 -13.13 -7.05
C LEU A 13 22.81 -11.99 -6.62
N ASP A 14 24.12 -12.03 -6.90
CA ASP A 14 25.07 -10.95 -6.60
C ASP A 14 24.75 -9.65 -7.34
N VAL A 15 24.37 -9.73 -8.61
CA VAL A 15 23.88 -8.55 -9.36
C VAL A 15 22.65 -7.94 -8.69
N LEU A 16 21.72 -8.77 -8.22
CA LEU A 16 20.54 -8.32 -7.49
C LEU A 16 20.85 -7.76 -6.09
N ARG A 17 21.95 -8.22 -5.45
CA ARG A 17 22.45 -7.66 -4.19
C ARG A 17 23.04 -6.25 -4.40
N ALA A 18 23.79 -6.05 -5.48
CA ALA A 18 24.43 -4.77 -5.79
C ALA A 18 23.40 -3.67 -6.10
N ASP A 19 22.47 -3.91 -7.03
CA ASP A 19 21.60 -2.87 -7.62
C ASP A 19 20.09 -3.17 -7.48
N GLY A 20 19.65 -3.49 -6.27
CA GLY A 20 18.28 -3.89 -5.92
C GLY A 20 17.47 -2.87 -5.11
N PRO A 21 16.15 -3.07 -4.95
CA PRO A 21 15.38 -2.41 -3.91
C PRO A 21 15.89 -2.79 -2.50
N ASP A 22 15.62 -1.96 -1.50
CA ASP A 22 16.15 -2.15 -0.14
C ASP A 22 15.68 -3.45 0.52
N VAL A 23 14.42 -3.83 0.30
CA VAL A 23 13.92 -5.16 0.65
C VAL A 23 13.82 -6.00 -0.60
N LEU A 24 14.63 -7.05 -0.70
CA LEU A 24 14.52 -8.02 -1.78
C LEU A 24 14.63 -9.44 -1.25
N TYR A 25 13.58 -10.21 -1.50
CA TYR A 25 13.56 -11.65 -1.28
C TYR A 25 13.64 -12.36 -2.62
N ALA A 26 14.47 -13.39 -2.70
CA ALA A 26 14.57 -14.25 -3.85
C ALA A 26 14.31 -15.70 -3.47
N ARG A 27 13.62 -16.43 -4.34
CA ARG A 27 13.57 -17.88 -4.33
C ARG A 27 14.11 -18.40 -5.65
N VAL A 28 14.92 -19.44 -5.58
CA VAL A 28 15.44 -20.16 -6.75
C VAL A 28 14.56 -21.39 -6.96
N VAL A 29 13.91 -21.47 -8.11
CA VAL A 29 13.03 -22.59 -8.48
C VAL A 29 13.66 -23.33 -9.66
N PRO A 30 14.09 -24.59 -9.50
CA PRO A 30 14.57 -25.39 -10.62
C PRO A 30 13.43 -25.68 -11.59
N LEU A 31 13.74 -25.64 -12.88
CA LEU A 31 12.83 -25.95 -13.98
C LEU A 31 13.44 -27.07 -14.85
N ASP A 32 12.63 -27.67 -15.72
CA ASP A 32 13.11 -28.72 -16.63
C ASP A 32 14.23 -28.23 -17.56
N GLY A 33 15.10 -29.14 -17.99
CA GLY A 33 16.16 -28.83 -18.97
C GLY A 33 17.28 -27.93 -18.45
N GLY A 34 17.50 -27.90 -17.12
CA GLY A 34 18.57 -27.12 -16.48
C GLY A 34 18.26 -25.63 -16.30
N TRP A 35 17.04 -25.21 -16.64
CA TRP A 35 16.55 -23.86 -16.40
C TRP A 35 16.36 -23.61 -14.90
N HIS A 36 16.52 -22.35 -14.50
CA HIS A 36 16.17 -21.90 -13.15
C HIS A 36 15.29 -20.68 -13.23
N ARG A 37 14.38 -20.51 -12.28
CA ARG A 37 13.59 -19.30 -12.12
C ARG A 37 13.96 -18.61 -10.82
N LEU A 38 14.27 -17.33 -10.91
CA LEU A 38 14.31 -16.42 -9.76
C LEU A 38 12.94 -15.80 -9.57
N GLU A 39 12.30 -16.12 -8.45
CA GLU A 39 11.07 -15.50 -7.98
C GLU A 39 11.43 -14.41 -6.99
N LEU A 40 11.16 -13.16 -7.37
CA LEU A 40 11.55 -11.98 -6.61
C LEU A 40 10.31 -11.34 -5.99
N THR A 41 10.40 -11.01 -4.71
CA THR A 41 9.34 -10.28 -3.99
C THR A 41 9.93 -9.13 -3.20
N THR A 42 9.21 -8.01 -3.19
CA THR A 42 9.53 -6.78 -2.45
C THR A 42 8.21 -6.19 -1.94
N GLY A 43 8.26 -5.39 -0.87
CA GLY A 43 7.10 -4.64 -0.37
C GLY A 43 6.83 -3.43 -1.26
N ASP A 44 7.48 -2.31 -0.95
CA ASP A 44 7.08 -0.99 -1.50
C ASP A 44 7.94 -0.47 -2.67
N ALA A 45 8.73 -1.34 -3.32
CA ALA A 45 9.78 -0.91 -4.25
C ALA A 45 9.52 -1.28 -5.73
N GLY A 46 8.26 -1.21 -6.17
CA GLY A 46 7.81 -1.68 -7.49
C GLY A 46 8.67 -1.25 -8.69
N PRO A 47 8.87 0.06 -8.95
CA PRO A 47 9.68 0.53 -10.07
C PRO A 47 11.17 0.22 -9.95
N ALA A 48 11.70 0.17 -8.72
CA ALA A 48 13.11 -0.16 -8.47
C ALA A 48 13.39 -1.64 -8.80
N LEU A 49 12.50 -2.55 -8.38
CA LEU A 49 12.59 -3.97 -8.74
C LEU A 49 12.60 -4.16 -10.27
N GLY A 50 11.72 -3.45 -10.99
CA GLY A 50 11.69 -3.49 -12.44
C GLY A 50 13.04 -3.13 -13.08
N ARG A 51 13.71 -2.09 -12.59
CA ARG A 51 15.04 -1.68 -13.08
C ARG A 51 16.13 -2.69 -12.77
N SER A 52 16.12 -3.29 -11.59
CA SER A 52 17.06 -4.36 -11.22
C SER A 52 16.90 -5.58 -12.13
N VAL A 53 15.67 -5.94 -12.47
CA VAL A 53 15.36 -7.01 -13.42
C VAL A 53 15.87 -6.66 -14.82
N VAL A 54 15.71 -5.42 -15.27
CA VAL A 54 16.25 -4.95 -16.55
C VAL A 54 17.78 -5.03 -16.56
N ALA A 55 18.46 -4.60 -15.49
CA ALA A 55 19.91 -4.68 -15.39
C ALA A 55 20.41 -6.12 -15.50
N LEU A 56 19.77 -7.07 -14.79
CA LEU A 56 20.14 -8.48 -14.91
C LEU A 56 19.87 -9.03 -16.32
N LEU A 57 18.75 -8.69 -16.94
CA LEU A 57 18.44 -9.12 -18.32
C LEU A 57 19.42 -8.52 -19.34
N ALA A 58 19.93 -7.31 -19.12
CA ALA A 58 20.88 -6.65 -20.01
C ALA A 58 22.27 -7.30 -19.98
N SER A 59 22.65 -7.96 -18.88
CA SER A 59 23.91 -8.70 -18.80
C SER A 59 24.00 -9.87 -19.79
N ALA A 60 22.88 -10.31 -20.38
CA ALA A 60 22.72 -11.41 -21.34
C ALA A 60 23.22 -12.80 -20.90
N GLU A 61 24.08 -12.90 -19.89
CA GLU A 61 24.69 -14.14 -19.42
C GLU A 61 23.77 -14.94 -18.51
N HIS A 62 22.96 -14.26 -17.69
CA HIS A 62 22.21 -14.92 -16.63
C HIS A 62 20.74 -15.17 -17.00
N ALA A 63 20.04 -14.17 -17.52
CA ALA A 63 18.58 -14.18 -17.65
C ALA A 63 18.09 -14.04 -19.10
N VAL A 64 16.89 -14.55 -19.37
CA VAL A 64 16.29 -14.58 -20.73
C VAL A 64 15.04 -13.74 -20.82
N ARG A 65 14.18 -13.83 -19.80
CA ARG A 65 12.88 -13.18 -19.77
C ARG A 65 12.43 -12.95 -18.34
N ALA A 66 11.59 -11.93 -18.16
CA ALA A 66 10.94 -11.70 -16.88
C ALA A 66 9.47 -11.36 -17.05
N PHE A 67 8.66 -11.83 -16.11
CA PHE A 67 7.31 -11.36 -15.85
C PHE A 67 7.38 -10.52 -14.57
N VAL A 68 7.01 -9.25 -14.67
CA VAL A 68 6.97 -8.29 -13.56
C VAL A 68 5.52 -7.97 -13.30
N ALA A 69 5.06 -8.19 -12.07
CA ALA A 69 3.73 -7.82 -11.59
C ALA A 69 3.88 -6.79 -10.47
N LEU A 70 3.09 -5.73 -10.55
CA LEU A 70 3.08 -4.61 -9.63
C LEU A 70 1.66 -4.39 -9.14
N ASP A 71 1.50 -4.43 -7.82
CA ASP A 71 0.28 -4.02 -7.15
C ASP A 71 0.35 -2.51 -6.90
N HIS A 72 -0.68 -1.78 -7.33
CA HIS A 72 -0.86 -0.35 -7.06
C HIS A 72 -2.02 -0.14 -6.07
N ASP A 73 -2.30 -1.14 -5.23
CA ASP A 73 -3.35 -1.13 -4.22
C ASP A 73 -4.72 -0.75 -4.82
N ALA A 74 -5.32 0.32 -4.30
CA ALA A 74 -6.62 0.83 -4.73
C ALA A 74 -6.61 1.35 -6.18
N ASP A 75 -5.45 1.68 -6.73
CA ASP A 75 -5.30 2.19 -8.10
C ASP A 75 -5.19 1.07 -9.14
N GLY A 76 -5.09 -0.19 -8.72
CA GLY A 76 -5.13 -1.37 -9.57
C GLY A 76 -3.79 -2.08 -9.67
N ALA A 77 -3.49 -2.64 -10.84
CA ALA A 77 -2.30 -3.47 -11.02
C ALA A 77 -1.65 -3.24 -12.39
N GLU A 78 -0.34 -3.42 -12.48
CA GLU A 78 0.40 -3.35 -13.75
C GLU A 78 1.24 -4.61 -13.93
N GLN A 79 1.23 -5.18 -15.14
CA GLN A 79 2.15 -6.25 -15.52
C GLN A 79 2.99 -5.84 -16.72
N VAL A 80 4.25 -6.25 -16.70
CA VAL A 80 5.22 -6.06 -17.77
C VAL A 80 5.92 -7.38 -18.06
N VAL A 81 6.09 -7.71 -19.34
CA VAL A 81 6.92 -8.82 -19.77
C VAL A 81 8.10 -8.29 -20.56
N LEU A 82 9.29 -8.70 -20.13
CA LEU A 82 10.57 -8.29 -20.67
C LEU A 82 11.23 -9.45 -21.42
N ASP A 83 11.77 -9.16 -22.61
CA ASP A 83 12.63 -10.07 -23.39
C ASP A 83 14.06 -9.54 -23.36
N GLY A 84 15.00 -10.37 -22.91
CA GLY A 84 16.45 -10.09 -22.84
C GLY A 84 17.29 -11.01 -23.72
N ARG A 85 16.69 -11.82 -24.61
CA ARG A 85 17.44 -12.82 -25.42
C ARG A 85 18.56 -12.23 -26.27
N SER A 86 18.36 -11.02 -26.79
CA SER A 86 19.29 -10.33 -27.68
C SER A 86 20.31 -9.44 -26.98
N GLY A 87 20.35 -9.44 -25.63
CA GLY A 87 21.16 -8.51 -24.84
C GLY A 87 20.57 -7.10 -24.72
N THR A 88 19.74 -6.68 -25.69
CA THR A 88 18.90 -5.49 -25.55
C THR A 88 17.57 -5.87 -24.90
N VAL A 89 17.30 -5.32 -23.71
CA VAL A 89 16.04 -5.57 -23.01
C VAL A 89 14.90 -4.80 -23.67
N THR A 90 13.81 -5.50 -24.01
CA THR A 90 12.62 -4.88 -24.60
C THR A 90 11.35 -5.30 -23.85
N ARG A 91 10.35 -4.41 -23.83
CA ARG A 91 9.00 -4.76 -23.39
C ARG A 91 8.27 -5.44 -24.53
N VAL A 92 7.84 -6.68 -24.34
CA VAL A 92 7.02 -7.42 -25.34
C VAL A 92 5.54 -7.39 -25.01
N HIS A 93 5.20 -7.15 -23.74
CA HIS A 93 3.83 -7.03 -23.27
C HIS A 93 3.76 -6.10 -22.05
N GLN A 94 2.73 -5.26 -21.98
CA GLN A 94 2.48 -4.38 -20.85
C GLN A 94 1.01 -4.03 -20.77
N VAL A 95 0.38 -4.29 -19.64
CA VAL A 95 -1.02 -3.95 -19.40
C VAL A 95 -1.24 -3.50 -17.97
N ARG A 96 -2.16 -2.54 -17.82
CA ARG A 96 -2.77 -2.19 -16.54
C ARG A 96 -4.10 -2.92 -16.39
N ILE A 97 -4.31 -3.48 -15.22
CA ILE A 97 -5.51 -4.22 -14.83
C ILE A 97 -6.26 -3.36 -13.79
N HIS A 98 -7.58 -3.28 -13.95
CA HIS A 98 -8.52 -2.32 -13.34
C HIS A 98 -8.44 -2.11 -11.81
N PRO A 99 -9.04 -0.99 -11.29
CA PRO A 99 -9.78 -0.02 -12.08
C PRO A 99 -9.22 1.40 -12.16
N PHE A 100 -8.50 1.64 -13.26
CA PHE A 100 -8.56 2.92 -13.95
C PHE A 100 -9.84 3.02 -14.81
N GLY A 101 -10.90 3.61 -14.25
CA GLY A 101 -11.94 4.30 -15.03
C GLY A 101 -13.23 3.55 -15.43
N ALA A 102 -13.71 2.58 -14.65
CA ALA A 102 -15.12 2.15 -14.73
C ALA A 102 -15.65 1.79 -13.35
N GLY A 103 -16.52 2.64 -12.79
CA GLY A 103 -17.30 2.33 -11.58
C GLY A 103 -17.30 3.42 -10.51
N PHE A 104 -16.16 4.07 -10.25
CA PHE A 104 -16.00 5.04 -9.16
C PHE A 104 -15.81 6.46 -9.66
N GLY A 105 -16.76 7.07 -10.38
CA GLY A 105 -16.80 8.53 -10.63
C GLY A 105 -15.58 9.24 -11.27
N PHE A 106 -14.46 8.54 -11.52
CA PHE A 106 -13.20 9.09 -11.98
C PHE A 106 -13.32 9.31 -13.48
N ARG A 107 -13.37 10.59 -13.85
CA ARG A 107 -13.34 10.99 -15.25
C ARG A 107 -12.03 10.47 -15.87
N PRO A 108 -12.09 9.90 -17.08
CA PRO A 108 -10.89 9.59 -17.83
C PRO A 108 -10.26 10.91 -18.23
N GLY A 109 -9.20 11.31 -17.51
CA GLY A 109 -8.55 12.61 -17.66
C GLY A 109 -8.27 13.35 -16.35
N SER A 110 -8.76 12.88 -15.18
CA SER A 110 -8.37 13.47 -13.90
C SER A 110 -7.03 12.91 -13.40
N GLY A 111 -5.93 13.40 -13.98
CA GLY A 111 -4.71 13.85 -13.29
C GLY A 111 -3.92 13.00 -12.29
N SER A 112 -4.34 11.81 -11.82
CA SER A 112 -3.52 10.97 -10.93
C SER A 112 -2.77 9.85 -11.66
N GLY A 113 -2.76 9.88 -13.00
CA GLY A 113 -2.20 8.82 -13.83
C GLY A 113 -0.69 8.70 -13.68
N GLU A 114 -0.23 7.89 -12.73
CA GLU A 114 1.17 7.49 -12.65
C GLU A 114 1.62 7.00 -14.03
N PRO A 115 2.82 7.40 -14.51
CA PRO A 115 3.33 6.92 -15.78
C PRO A 115 3.45 5.39 -15.77
N PRO A 116 3.32 4.72 -16.93
CA PRO A 116 3.58 3.28 -17.03
C PRO A 116 4.94 2.97 -16.44
N VAL A 117 5.10 1.84 -15.75
CA VAL A 117 6.41 1.48 -15.22
C VAL A 117 7.36 1.10 -16.33
N LEU A 118 8.65 1.31 -16.09
CA LEU A 118 9.74 1.07 -17.04
C LEU A 118 9.51 1.76 -18.41
N PRO A 119 9.10 3.04 -18.45
CA PRO A 119 8.86 3.74 -19.71
C PRO A 119 10.14 3.86 -20.56
N GLU A 120 11.30 3.85 -19.92
CA GLU A 120 12.64 3.90 -20.51
C GLU A 120 13.00 2.63 -21.29
N VAL A 121 12.39 1.49 -20.99
CA VAL A 121 12.68 0.24 -21.70
C VAL A 121 11.97 0.28 -23.06
N PRO A 122 12.66 0.09 -24.20
CA PRO A 122 12.02 0.17 -25.51
C PRO A 122 10.95 -0.92 -25.69
N ALA A 123 9.88 -0.61 -26.44
CA ALA A 123 8.90 -1.61 -26.83
C ALA A 123 9.47 -2.48 -27.97
N GLY A 124 9.45 -3.80 -27.80
CA GLY A 124 9.93 -4.75 -28.80
C GLY A 124 8.96 -4.96 -29.96
N VAL A 125 7.74 -4.44 -29.85
CA VAL A 125 6.72 -4.43 -30.91
C VAL A 125 6.01 -3.08 -30.93
N ALA A 126 5.41 -2.72 -32.06
CA ALA A 126 4.65 -1.49 -32.16
C ALA A 126 3.44 -1.52 -31.20
N PRO A 127 3.15 -0.41 -30.50
CA PRO A 127 1.92 -0.29 -29.74
C PRO A 127 0.71 -0.44 -30.69
N GLY A 128 -0.37 -1.06 -30.21
CA GLY A 128 -1.55 -1.28 -31.04
C GLY A 128 -2.18 0.03 -31.52
N ARG A 129 -2.82 0.03 -32.69
CA ARG A 129 -3.48 1.21 -33.32
C ARG A 129 -4.49 1.95 -32.42
N PHE A 130 -5.00 1.29 -31.38
CA PHE A 130 -5.85 1.88 -30.36
C PHE A 130 -5.44 1.30 -29.00
N PRO A 131 -4.59 1.98 -28.21
CA PRO A 131 -4.43 1.60 -26.82
C PRO A 131 -5.76 1.88 -26.13
N GLY A 132 -6.58 0.84 -25.95
CA GLY A 132 -7.71 0.93 -25.02
C GLY A 132 -7.21 1.36 -23.64
N ARG A 133 -8.08 1.89 -22.77
CA ARG A 133 -7.68 2.24 -21.39
C ARG A 133 -6.94 1.05 -20.74
N GLY A 134 -5.74 1.31 -20.22
CA GLY A 134 -4.86 0.30 -19.62
C GLY A 134 -4.13 -0.64 -20.59
N GLN A 135 -4.25 -0.48 -21.91
CA GLN A 135 -3.57 -1.31 -22.91
C GLN A 135 -2.35 -0.58 -23.47
N ILE A 136 -1.22 -0.67 -22.75
CA ILE A 136 0.04 -0.02 -23.15
C ILE A 136 0.68 -0.79 -24.30
N LEU A 137 0.86 -2.11 -24.15
CA LEU A 137 1.42 -3.01 -25.15
C LEU A 137 0.67 -4.36 -25.11
N ASN A 138 -0.46 -4.44 -25.83
CA ASN A 138 -1.37 -5.60 -25.80
C ASN A 138 -2.06 -5.89 -27.15
N GLY A 139 -1.43 -5.44 -28.24
CA GLY A 139 -1.89 -5.68 -29.60
C GLY A 139 -1.64 -7.12 -30.08
N PRO A 140 -2.14 -7.50 -31.27
CA PRO A 140 -1.90 -8.82 -31.85
C PRO A 140 -0.41 -9.17 -31.97
N GLN A 141 0.44 -8.20 -32.31
CA GLN A 141 1.90 -8.38 -32.38
C GLN A 141 2.51 -8.66 -31.00
N SER A 142 2.07 -7.95 -29.96
CA SER A 142 2.48 -8.22 -28.57
C SER A 142 2.07 -9.61 -28.11
N ILE A 143 0.85 -10.05 -28.43
CA ILE A 143 0.39 -11.40 -28.11
C ILE A 143 1.21 -12.47 -28.86
N ALA A 144 1.55 -12.24 -30.13
CA ALA A 144 2.39 -13.15 -30.90
C ALA A 144 3.84 -13.20 -30.36
N ALA A 145 4.42 -12.04 -30.02
CA ALA A 145 5.74 -11.95 -29.42
C ALA A 145 5.79 -12.64 -28.05
N LEU A 146 4.78 -12.41 -27.20
CA LEU A 146 4.65 -13.05 -25.90
C LEU A 146 4.48 -14.58 -26.02
N ALA A 147 3.65 -15.03 -26.97
CA ALA A 147 3.48 -16.45 -27.27
C ALA A 147 4.80 -17.11 -27.68
N GLY A 148 5.55 -16.48 -28.60
CA GLY A 148 6.85 -16.98 -29.02
C GLY A 148 7.93 -16.90 -27.93
N LEU A 149 7.82 -15.94 -27.00
CA LEU A 149 8.76 -15.82 -25.88
C LEU A 149 8.56 -16.93 -24.84
N TYR A 150 7.31 -17.33 -24.58
CA TYR A 150 6.96 -18.36 -23.57
C TYR A 150 6.69 -19.74 -24.17
N ASP A 151 6.74 -19.88 -25.49
CA ASP A 151 6.35 -21.09 -26.22
C ASP A 151 4.95 -21.60 -25.83
N VAL A 152 3.98 -20.67 -25.90
CA VAL A 152 2.57 -20.94 -25.56
C VAL A 152 1.62 -20.60 -26.71
N PRO A 153 0.47 -21.29 -26.83
CA PRO A 153 -0.49 -20.98 -27.88
C PRO A 153 -1.04 -19.54 -27.76
N PRO A 154 -1.05 -18.74 -28.85
CA PRO A 154 -1.64 -17.38 -28.83
C PRO A 154 -3.12 -17.34 -28.42
N ALA A 155 -3.84 -18.45 -28.60
CA ALA A 155 -5.23 -18.59 -28.17
C ALA A 155 -5.39 -18.49 -26.65
N ASP A 156 -4.42 -19.00 -25.89
CA ASP A 156 -4.45 -19.02 -24.42
C ASP A 156 -4.27 -17.60 -23.88
N LEU A 157 -3.32 -16.85 -24.44
CA LEU A 157 -3.11 -15.43 -24.14
C LEU A 157 -4.33 -14.57 -24.52
N LYS A 158 -5.01 -14.88 -25.64
CA LYS A 158 -6.26 -14.21 -26.01
C LYS A 158 -7.37 -14.48 -24.99
N ARG A 159 -7.45 -15.69 -24.41
CA ARG A 159 -8.40 -16.02 -23.33
C ARG A 159 -8.04 -15.29 -22.04
N ALA A 160 -6.77 -15.27 -21.64
CA ALA A 160 -6.27 -14.50 -20.49
C ALA A 160 -6.70 -13.03 -20.58
N ARG A 161 -6.43 -12.38 -21.72
CA ARG A 161 -6.83 -11.00 -22.01
C ARG A 161 -8.33 -10.76 -21.89
N ARG A 162 -9.18 -11.74 -22.23
CA ARG A 162 -10.65 -11.60 -22.08
C ARG A 162 -11.08 -11.69 -20.62
N ARG A 163 -10.45 -12.57 -19.84
CA ARG A 163 -10.76 -12.74 -18.40
C ARG A 163 -10.38 -11.51 -17.59
N THR A 164 -9.24 -10.89 -17.87
CA THR A 164 -8.79 -9.68 -17.15
C THR A 164 -9.55 -8.40 -17.49
N ARG A 165 -10.46 -8.42 -18.48
CA ARG A 165 -11.40 -7.31 -18.74
C ARG A 165 -12.53 -7.22 -17.71
N ARG A 166 -12.74 -8.26 -16.89
CA ARG A 166 -13.78 -8.31 -15.86
C ARG A 166 -13.13 -8.63 -14.50
N PRO A 167 -12.46 -7.64 -13.87
CA PRO A 167 -11.57 -7.83 -12.73
C PRO A 167 -12.29 -8.20 -11.42
N ALA A 168 -13.58 -7.91 -11.28
CA ALA A 168 -14.32 -8.04 -10.02
C ALA A 168 -14.29 -9.47 -9.44
N GLY A 169 -14.23 -10.49 -10.29
CA GLY A 169 -14.12 -11.90 -9.87
C GLY A 169 -12.69 -12.40 -9.63
N LEU A 170 -11.68 -11.54 -9.76
CA LEU A 170 -10.25 -11.87 -9.60
C LEU A 170 -9.66 -11.30 -8.31
N LEU A 171 -10.39 -10.45 -7.59
CA LEU A 171 -9.98 -9.89 -6.30
C LEU A 171 -10.15 -10.95 -5.21
N GLY A 172 -9.17 -11.07 -4.30
CA GLY A 172 -9.19 -12.03 -3.19
C GLY A 172 -8.80 -13.47 -3.53
N ALA A 173 -8.41 -13.76 -4.77
CA ALA A 173 -7.83 -15.04 -5.17
C ALA A 173 -6.29 -15.00 -5.14
N PRO A 174 -5.58 -16.12 -4.83
CA PRO A 174 -4.14 -16.21 -5.03
C PRO A 174 -3.73 -15.83 -6.46
N GLY A 175 -2.71 -14.99 -6.62
CA GLY A 175 -2.30 -14.43 -7.92
C GLY A 175 -3.19 -13.30 -8.45
N GLY A 176 -4.33 -13.03 -7.80
CA GLY A 176 -5.19 -11.88 -8.00
C GLY A 176 -5.49 -11.55 -9.48
N PRO A 177 -5.34 -10.28 -9.92
CA PRO A 177 -5.60 -9.89 -11.30
C PRO A 177 -4.65 -10.51 -12.34
N PHE A 178 -3.51 -11.06 -11.90
CA PHE A 178 -2.47 -11.63 -12.78
C PHE A 178 -2.71 -13.10 -13.11
N GLN A 179 -3.49 -13.82 -12.30
CA GLN A 179 -3.66 -15.28 -12.43
C GLN A 179 -4.01 -15.74 -13.85
N PRO A 180 -4.95 -15.10 -14.60
CA PRO A 180 -5.26 -15.54 -15.95
C PRO A 180 -4.06 -15.50 -16.92
N TRP A 181 -3.12 -14.57 -16.71
CA TRP A 181 -1.90 -14.47 -17.52
C TRP A 181 -0.86 -15.48 -17.08
N LEU A 182 -0.67 -15.66 -15.79
CA LEU A 182 0.23 -16.67 -15.23
C LEU A 182 -0.15 -18.08 -15.71
N ASP A 183 -1.44 -18.42 -15.66
CA ASP A 183 -1.98 -19.68 -16.20
C ASP A 183 -1.66 -19.84 -17.68
N ALA A 184 -1.91 -18.80 -18.49
CA ALA A 184 -1.69 -18.84 -19.93
C ALA A 184 -0.20 -18.92 -20.31
N LEU A 185 0.68 -18.37 -19.47
CA LEU A 185 2.13 -18.45 -19.61
C LEU A 185 2.73 -19.70 -18.94
N ARG A 186 1.90 -20.52 -18.28
CA ARG A 186 2.32 -21.69 -17.50
C ARG A 186 3.35 -21.35 -16.43
N ILE A 187 3.17 -20.19 -15.79
CA ILE A 187 3.98 -19.74 -14.65
C ILE A 187 3.23 -20.16 -13.39
N PRO A 188 3.65 -21.22 -12.66
CA PRO A 188 3.06 -21.56 -11.39
C PRO A 188 3.19 -20.39 -10.41
N TRP A 189 2.10 -20.08 -9.70
CA TRP A 189 2.13 -19.16 -8.57
C TRP A 189 2.49 -19.95 -7.31
N THR A 190 3.74 -19.85 -6.89
CA THR A 190 4.36 -20.65 -5.81
C THR A 190 4.33 -19.96 -4.45
N ALA A 191 3.48 -18.93 -4.29
CA ALA A 191 3.28 -18.29 -3.01
C ALA A 191 2.80 -19.35 -1.99
N ALA A 192 3.69 -19.72 -1.06
CA ALA A 192 3.48 -20.59 0.10
C ALA A 192 3.68 -22.13 -0.01
N THR A 193 4.63 -22.65 -0.79
CA THR A 193 5.11 -24.05 -0.57
C THR A 193 6.62 -24.15 -0.32
N GLY A 194 6.99 -24.61 0.87
CA GLY A 194 8.27 -25.28 1.17
C GLY A 194 9.39 -24.42 1.75
N ASP A 195 10.10 -23.68 0.90
CA ASP A 195 11.41 -23.14 1.27
C ASP A 195 11.37 -21.68 1.72
N ARG A 196 12.16 -21.37 2.76
CA ARG A 196 12.35 -20.00 3.23
C ARG A 196 13.02 -19.17 2.12
N PRO A 197 12.44 -18.02 1.72
CA PRO A 197 13.07 -17.16 0.72
C PRO A 197 14.44 -16.64 1.20
N ILE A 198 15.38 -16.48 0.27
CA ILE A 198 16.70 -15.89 0.49
C ILE A 198 16.52 -14.38 0.60
N LYS A 199 16.88 -13.80 1.75
CA LYS A 199 16.92 -12.34 1.93
C LYS A 199 18.20 -11.82 1.27
N LEU A 200 18.08 -11.15 0.12
CA LEU A 200 19.22 -10.60 -0.61
C LEU A 200 19.66 -9.25 -0.09
N ARG A 201 18.72 -8.40 0.32
CA ARG A 201 19.00 -7.10 0.90
C ARG A 201 18.20 -6.90 2.19
N PRO A 202 18.84 -6.48 3.29
CA PRO A 202 18.13 -6.11 4.49
C PRO A 202 17.31 -4.86 4.20
N GLY A 203 16.01 -4.90 4.52
CA GLY A 203 15.21 -3.69 4.61
C GLY A 203 15.80 -2.70 5.63
N PRO A 204 15.24 -1.47 5.69
CA PRO A 204 15.61 -0.53 6.73
C PRO A 204 15.61 -1.25 8.08
N VAL A 205 16.75 -1.20 8.79
CA VAL A 205 16.93 -1.86 10.09
C VAL A 205 16.15 -1.15 11.21
N TRP A 206 15.08 -0.44 10.85
CA TRP A 206 14.26 0.38 11.71
C TRP A 206 13.86 -0.39 12.96
N ARG A 207 13.27 -1.57 12.77
CA ARG A 207 12.79 -2.38 13.88
C ARG A 207 13.92 -2.75 14.84
N GLU A 208 15.03 -3.28 14.34
CA GLU A 208 16.17 -3.66 15.19
C GLU A 208 16.84 -2.46 15.84
N ALA A 209 16.98 -1.35 15.12
CA ALA A 209 17.60 -0.13 15.61
C ALA A 209 16.73 0.56 16.68
N VAL A 210 15.41 0.64 16.47
CA VAL A 210 14.45 1.16 17.45
C VAL A 210 14.49 0.33 18.71
N VAL A 211 14.41 -1.00 18.61
CA VAL A 211 14.47 -1.90 19.76
C VAL A 211 15.78 -1.72 20.53
N ARG A 212 16.90 -1.55 19.83
CA ARG A 212 18.22 -1.48 20.45
C ARG A 212 18.56 -0.12 21.03
N TYR A 213 18.22 0.97 20.36
CA TYR A 213 18.73 2.31 20.67
C TYR A 213 17.65 3.28 21.15
N ALA A 214 16.40 3.14 20.66
CA ALA A 214 15.32 4.05 21.05
C ALA A 214 14.55 3.54 22.28
N LEU A 215 13.99 2.32 22.20
CA LEU A 215 13.13 1.76 23.25
C LEU A 215 13.73 1.77 24.65
N PRO A 216 15.02 1.44 24.89
CA PRO A 216 15.58 1.44 26.24
C PRO A 216 15.53 2.81 26.92
N SER A 217 15.40 3.87 26.13
CA SER A 217 15.35 5.26 26.60
C SER A 217 13.94 5.84 26.63
N LEU A 218 12.91 5.04 26.33
CA LEU A 218 11.51 5.45 26.32
C LEU A 218 10.77 4.87 27.55
N PRO A 219 9.96 5.67 28.26
CA PRO A 219 9.12 5.16 29.33
C PRO A 219 7.90 4.40 28.78
N GLY A 220 7.36 3.50 29.60
CA GLY A 220 6.17 2.71 29.28
C GLY A 220 6.44 1.54 28.33
N ARG A 221 5.39 0.85 27.92
CA ARG A 221 5.49 -0.27 26.99
C ARG A 221 5.19 0.18 25.56
N TRP A 222 6.05 -0.25 24.66
CA TRP A 222 5.98 0.04 23.24
C TRP A 222 6.04 -1.25 22.44
N LEU A 223 5.33 -1.29 21.32
CA LEU A 223 5.33 -2.32 20.31
C LEU A 223 5.95 -1.76 19.04
N VAL A 224 6.76 -2.57 18.36
CA VAL A 224 7.45 -2.17 17.13
C VAL A 224 6.91 -3.00 15.98
N PHE A 225 6.39 -2.31 14.97
CA PHE A 225 5.99 -2.84 13.68
C PHE A 225 6.99 -2.38 12.60
N ASP A 226 6.80 -2.85 11.37
CA ASP A 226 7.79 -2.67 10.31
C ASP A 226 8.10 -1.18 10.02
N GLU A 227 7.10 -0.29 10.13
CA GLU A 227 7.29 1.18 10.00
C GLU A 227 6.76 1.99 11.19
N GLU A 228 6.22 1.33 12.22
CA GLU A 228 5.45 2.00 13.26
C GLU A 228 5.95 1.65 14.66
N LEU A 229 5.89 2.63 15.56
CA LEU A 229 6.13 2.43 16.98
C LEU A 229 4.86 2.76 17.77
N VAL A 230 4.20 1.75 18.34
CA VAL A 230 2.91 1.91 19.02
C VAL A 230 3.09 1.81 20.53
N ALA A 231 2.74 2.86 21.29
CA ALA A 231 2.68 2.79 22.75
C ALA A 231 1.36 2.15 23.19
N GLU A 232 1.40 1.43 24.33
CA GLU A 232 0.20 0.86 24.95
C GLU A 232 -0.97 1.86 24.94
N PRO A 233 -2.19 1.39 24.65
CA PRO A 233 -3.33 2.28 24.46
C PRO A 233 -3.63 3.06 25.75
N VAL A 234 -4.13 4.28 25.59
CA VAL A 234 -4.69 5.09 26.67
C VAL A 234 -6.19 5.16 26.42
N GLY A 235 -6.98 4.54 27.29
CA GLY A 235 -8.39 4.30 26.98
C GLY A 235 -8.57 3.51 25.68
N LEU A 236 -9.48 3.97 24.81
CA LEU A 236 -9.74 3.40 23.47
C LEU A 236 -8.91 4.08 22.35
N ILE A 237 -7.80 4.74 22.68
CA ILE A 237 -6.91 5.40 21.73
C ILE A 237 -5.54 4.71 21.73
N ALA A 238 -5.07 4.25 20.57
CA ALA A 238 -3.70 3.84 20.34
C ALA A 238 -2.82 5.05 19.99
N ARG A 239 -1.54 4.99 20.34
CA ARG A 239 -0.58 6.06 20.12
C ARG A 239 0.54 5.53 19.25
N ALA A 240 0.78 6.09 18.08
CA ALA A 240 1.80 5.58 17.17
C ALA A 240 2.79 6.66 16.74
N ILE A 241 4.00 6.23 16.39
CA ILE A 241 4.95 7.00 15.60
C ILE A 241 5.02 6.32 14.24
N VAL A 242 4.59 7.01 13.19
CA VAL A 242 4.58 6.51 11.80
C VAL A 242 5.39 7.48 10.96
N GLN A 243 6.47 7.00 10.33
CA GLN A 243 7.29 7.80 9.40
C GLN A 243 7.71 9.17 9.96
N GLY A 244 8.02 9.24 11.27
CA GLY A 244 8.41 10.48 11.95
C GLY A 244 7.28 11.42 12.36
N GLN A 245 6.05 10.94 12.36
CA GLN A 245 4.89 11.65 12.88
C GLN A 245 4.32 10.91 14.09
N ALA A 246 4.01 11.62 15.17
CA ALA A 246 3.25 11.08 16.29
C ALA A 246 1.75 11.26 16.06
N VAL A 247 0.99 10.20 16.22
CA VAL A 247 -0.43 10.13 15.84
C VAL A 247 -1.25 9.45 16.94
N LEU A 248 -2.49 9.93 17.13
CA LEU A 248 -3.50 9.32 17.98
C LEU A 248 -4.49 8.56 17.10
N HIS A 249 -4.63 7.25 17.32
CA HIS A 249 -5.50 6.38 16.54
C HIS A 249 -6.68 5.89 17.38
N PRO A 250 -7.93 6.23 17.05
CA PRO A 250 -9.10 5.69 17.72
C PRO A 250 -9.29 4.21 17.38
N LEU A 251 -9.59 3.41 18.39
CA LEU A 251 -9.80 1.96 18.28
C LEU A 251 -11.30 1.59 18.20
N TYR A 252 -12.13 2.41 17.56
CA TYR A 252 -13.59 2.23 17.48
C TYR A 252 -14.18 2.57 16.10
N LEU A 253 -13.39 2.42 15.03
CA LEU A 253 -13.87 2.74 13.67
C LEU A 253 -14.88 1.69 13.15
N PRO A 254 -15.90 2.10 12.36
CA PRO A 254 -16.84 1.17 11.74
C PRO A 254 -16.20 0.23 10.71
N PRO A 255 -16.80 -0.95 10.46
CA PRO A 255 -16.30 -1.90 9.48
C PRO A 255 -16.59 -1.40 8.07
N GLY A 256 -15.58 -1.33 7.21
CA GLY A 256 -15.71 -0.81 5.84
C GLY A 256 -14.99 0.52 5.58
N HIS A 257 -14.35 1.11 6.59
CA HIS A 257 -13.58 2.35 6.47
C HIS A 257 -12.07 2.14 6.75
N PRO A 258 -11.39 1.15 6.11
CA PRO A 258 -9.98 0.83 6.42
C PRO A 258 -8.98 1.91 5.99
N GLY A 259 -9.43 2.94 5.24
CA GLY A 259 -8.57 3.99 4.69
C GLY A 259 -8.56 5.31 5.47
N TRP A 260 -9.27 5.40 6.59
CA TRP A 260 -9.27 6.62 7.40
C TRP A 260 -7.99 6.72 8.23
N ARG A 261 -6.97 7.34 7.62
CA ARG A 261 -5.83 7.86 8.35
C ARG A 261 -6.32 9.03 9.18
N VAL A 262 -6.22 8.91 10.50
CA VAL A 262 -6.35 10.05 11.38
C VAL A 262 -5.26 11.05 11.02
N HIS A 263 -5.67 12.19 10.47
CA HIS A 263 -4.80 13.28 10.02
C HIS A 263 -4.28 14.13 11.21
N ASP A 264 -4.23 13.54 12.41
CA ASP A 264 -3.80 14.22 13.63
C ASP A 264 -2.37 13.81 13.96
N ALA A 265 -1.48 14.26 13.07
CA ALA A 265 -0.05 14.02 13.13
C ALA A 265 0.68 15.22 13.74
N LEU A 266 1.34 14.99 14.87
CA LEU A 266 2.41 15.85 15.36
C LEU A 266 3.71 15.48 14.64
N ASP A 267 4.15 16.33 13.72
CA ASP A 267 5.44 16.15 13.02
C ASP A 267 6.61 16.21 14.01
N LEU A 268 7.37 15.13 14.14
CA LEU A 268 8.52 15.03 15.04
C LEU A 268 9.80 15.64 14.44
N ARG A 269 9.78 16.06 13.17
CA ARG A 269 10.92 16.65 12.43
C ARG A 269 12.18 15.80 12.52
N LEU A 270 12.06 14.51 12.22
CA LEU A 270 13.22 13.63 12.25
C LEU A 270 14.21 14.00 11.13
N PRO A 271 15.52 13.99 11.40
CA PRO A 271 16.53 14.19 10.38
C PRO A 271 16.42 13.12 9.31
N ARG A 272 16.57 13.50 8.03
CA ARG A 272 16.71 12.56 6.93
C ARG A 272 18.01 11.79 7.14
N THR A 273 17.88 10.54 7.59
CA THR A 273 19.04 9.71 7.95
C THR A 273 18.90 8.35 7.27
N THR A 274 20.03 7.74 6.91
CA THR A 274 20.05 6.43 6.25
C THR A 274 19.90 5.31 7.30
N LEU A 275 18.86 4.49 7.15
CA LEU A 275 18.62 3.30 7.99
C LEU A 275 19.21 2.04 7.35
N ALA A 276 20.35 2.18 6.67
CA ALA A 276 20.97 1.11 5.90
C ALA A 276 21.62 0.03 6.78
N THR A 277 22.18 0.41 7.93
CA THR A 277 22.77 -0.52 8.90
C THR A 277 22.37 -0.15 10.33
N ARG A 278 22.50 -1.08 11.27
CA ARG A 278 22.13 -0.86 12.68
C ARG A 278 23.02 0.20 13.32
N GLU A 279 24.31 0.15 13.03
CA GLU A 279 25.32 1.03 13.60
C GLU A 279 25.15 2.46 13.06
N THR A 280 24.85 2.62 11.78
CA THR A 280 24.57 3.95 11.20
C THR A 280 23.23 4.53 11.64
N ALA A 281 22.31 3.71 12.13
CA ALA A 281 20.99 4.14 12.59
C ALA A 281 20.99 4.70 14.03
N GLU A 282 22.02 4.42 14.84
CA GLU A 282 22.05 4.80 16.27
C GLU A 282 21.79 6.30 16.51
N PRO A 283 22.47 7.26 15.85
CA PRO A 283 22.23 8.68 16.08
C PRO A 283 20.80 9.10 15.74
N ALA A 284 20.21 8.50 14.69
CA ALA A 284 18.82 8.75 14.30
C ALA A 284 17.84 8.21 15.35
N MET A 285 18.12 7.03 15.91
CA MET A 285 17.28 6.43 16.97
C MET A 285 17.36 7.20 18.28
N GLN A 286 18.53 7.73 18.63
CA GLN A 286 18.69 8.61 19.79
C GLN A 286 17.88 9.91 19.60
N HIS A 287 17.94 10.50 18.41
CA HIS A 287 17.15 11.69 18.07
C HIS A 287 15.65 11.40 18.08
N LEU A 288 15.23 10.25 17.54
CA LEU A 288 13.85 9.77 17.62
C LEU A 288 13.40 9.62 19.07
N ALA A 289 14.19 8.98 19.92
CA ALA A 289 13.85 8.79 21.32
C ALA A 289 13.70 10.13 22.05
N GLU A 290 14.57 11.10 21.75
CA GLU A 290 14.46 12.45 22.29
C GLU A 290 13.22 13.19 21.79
N ALA A 291 12.91 13.12 20.49
CA ALA A 291 11.70 13.71 19.92
C ALA A 291 10.43 13.09 20.52
N ILE A 292 10.43 11.77 20.76
CA ILE A 292 9.35 11.08 21.45
C ILE A 292 9.21 11.61 22.88
N ARG A 293 10.30 11.68 23.65
CA ARG A 293 10.25 12.15 25.04
C ARG A 293 9.80 13.60 25.17
N SER A 294 10.37 14.49 24.37
CA SER A 294 10.17 15.93 24.48
C SER A 294 8.88 16.42 23.82
N ARG A 295 8.32 15.68 22.85
CA ARG A 295 7.16 16.15 22.05
C ARG A 295 6.01 15.15 22.01
N ALA A 296 6.27 13.89 21.63
CA ALA A 296 5.20 12.91 21.46
C ALA A 296 4.55 12.53 22.80
N LEU A 297 5.34 12.24 23.84
CA LEU A 297 4.82 11.85 25.15
C LEU A 297 3.98 12.95 25.82
N PRO A 298 4.40 14.23 25.85
CA PRO A 298 3.54 15.31 26.33
C PRO A 298 2.23 15.43 25.56
N HIS A 299 2.28 15.30 24.22
CA HIS A 299 1.10 15.31 23.39
C HIS A 299 0.14 14.16 23.72
N PHE A 300 0.68 12.95 23.85
CA PHE A 300 -0.05 11.76 24.26
C PHE A 300 -0.59 11.84 25.68
N ALA A 301 0.11 12.50 26.60
CA ALA A 301 -0.35 12.70 27.97
C ALA A 301 -1.53 13.67 28.02
N ALA A 302 -1.50 14.73 27.21
CA ALA A 302 -2.57 15.72 27.14
C ALA A 302 -3.84 15.16 26.46
N TYR A 303 -3.67 14.42 25.37
CA TYR A 303 -4.79 14.08 24.46
C TYR A 303 -5.05 12.58 24.31
N GLY A 304 -4.30 11.72 25.01
CA GLY A 304 -4.43 10.26 24.86
C GLY A 304 -5.69 9.65 25.46
N THR A 305 -6.48 10.39 26.23
CA THR A 305 -7.78 9.91 26.74
C THR A 305 -8.89 10.25 25.75
N LEU A 306 -10.03 9.55 25.79
CA LEU A 306 -11.19 9.89 24.94
C LEU A 306 -11.62 11.36 25.14
N SER A 307 -11.69 11.81 26.39
CA SER A 307 -12.02 13.22 26.70
C SER A 307 -10.94 14.19 26.22
N GLY A 308 -9.66 13.85 26.41
CA GLY A 308 -8.55 14.66 25.89
C GLY A 308 -8.53 14.73 24.37
N TYR A 309 -8.88 13.65 23.69
CA TYR A 309 -8.98 13.60 22.24
C TYR A 309 -10.13 14.48 21.72
N VAL A 310 -11.28 14.52 22.40
CA VAL A 310 -12.35 15.48 22.11
C VAL A 310 -11.84 16.93 22.19
N GLU A 311 -11.09 17.27 23.25
CA GLU A 311 -10.51 18.61 23.39
C GLU A 311 -9.45 18.90 22.30
N HIS A 312 -8.69 17.89 21.88
CA HIS A 312 -7.78 17.99 20.74
C HIS A 312 -8.51 18.35 19.44
N CYS A 313 -9.61 17.65 19.14
CA CYS A 313 -10.41 17.90 17.96
C CYS A 313 -11.04 19.32 17.98
N ARG A 314 -11.52 19.76 19.15
CA ARG A 314 -12.16 21.08 19.34
C ARG A 314 -11.20 22.25 19.13
N ALA A 315 -9.92 22.09 19.46
CA ALA A 315 -8.92 23.15 19.34
C ALA A 315 -8.71 23.66 17.90
N VAL A 316 -9.17 22.91 16.88
CA VAL A 316 -9.06 23.28 15.46
C VAL A 316 -10.41 23.02 14.76
N SER A 317 -11.41 23.85 15.08
CA SER A 317 -12.84 23.66 14.75
C SER A 317 -13.24 23.77 13.27
N SER A 318 -12.30 23.99 12.34
CA SER A 318 -12.61 24.22 10.92
C SER A 318 -12.47 23.00 10.00
N ASP A 319 -12.03 21.86 10.53
CA ASP A 319 -11.82 20.63 9.77
C ASP A 319 -13.00 19.63 9.95
N PRO A 320 -13.78 19.33 8.90
CA PRO A 320 -14.92 18.43 9.02
C PRO A 320 -14.53 16.97 9.33
N TYR A 321 -13.30 16.53 9.02
CA TYR A 321 -12.83 15.19 9.42
C TYR A 321 -12.54 15.11 10.92
N ARG A 322 -12.04 16.20 11.51
CA ARG A 322 -11.84 16.30 12.96
C ARG A 322 -13.17 16.38 13.71
N LEU A 323 -14.15 17.09 13.16
CA LEU A 323 -15.51 17.10 13.73
C LEU A 323 -16.16 15.71 13.67
N HIS A 324 -15.90 14.93 12.62
CA HIS A 324 -16.36 13.55 12.56
C HIS A 324 -15.70 12.68 13.63
N ALA A 325 -14.38 12.77 13.76
CA ALA A 325 -13.66 12.06 14.82
C ALA A 325 -14.16 12.48 16.21
N GLN A 326 -14.41 13.77 16.44
CA GLN A 326 -15.01 14.29 17.67
C GLN A 326 -16.37 13.64 17.92
N ALA A 327 -17.28 13.66 16.95
CA ALA A 327 -18.61 13.09 17.07
C ALA A 327 -18.58 11.62 17.48
N LEU A 328 -17.80 10.79 16.78
CA LEU A 328 -17.70 9.36 17.13
C LEU A 328 -17.14 9.14 18.54
N THR A 329 -16.18 9.98 18.95
CA THR A 329 -15.64 9.94 20.32
C THR A 329 -16.70 10.34 21.36
N GLU A 330 -17.53 11.33 21.04
CA GLU A 330 -18.65 11.77 21.88
C GLU A 330 -19.72 10.68 22.00
N ILE A 331 -20.00 9.90 20.94
CA ILE A 331 -20.87 8.71 21.00
C ILE A 331 -20.29 7.67 21.97
N VAL A 332 -19.00 7.35 21.85
CA VAL A 332 -18.33 6.40 22.75
C VAL A 332 -18.39 6.85 24.21
N LEU A 333 -18.31 8.16 24.45
CA LEU A 333 -18.41 8.80 25.76
C LEU A 333 -19.86 8.99 26.25
N GLU A 334 -20.87 8.52 25.52
CA GLU A 334 -22.30 8.69 25.84
C GLU A 334 -22.75 10.16 25.88
N ARG A 335 -22.02 11.04 25.19
CA ARG A 335 -22.33 12.47 25.02
C ARG A 335 -23.16 12.67 23.76
N PHE A 336 -24.33 12.03 23.69
CA PHE A 336 -25.10 11.91 22.44
C PHE A 336 -25.57 13.26 21.87
N ASP A 337 -25.95 14.22 22.72
CA ASP A 337 -26.36 15.57 22.26
C ASP A 337 -25.19 16.35 21.66
N ASP A 338 -23.99 16.22 22.24
CA ASP A 338 -22.77 16.82 21.70
C ASP A 338 -22.40 16.17 20.35
N ALA A 339 -22.51 14.83 20.28
CA ALA A 339 -22.26 14.09 19.05
C ALA A 339 -23.21 14.52 17.92
N LEU A 340 -24.50 14.67 18.21
CA LEU A 340 -25.48 15.19 17.24
C LEU A 340 -25.13 16.59 16.77
N THR A 341 -24.74 17.49 17.69
CA THR A 341 -24.29 18.84 17.35
C THR A 341 -23.08 18.82 16.42
N SER A 342 -22.09 17.97 16.71
CA SER A 342 -20.90 17.77 15.87
C SER A 342 -21.25 17.23 14.48
N LEU A 343 -22.17 16.25 14.38
CA LEU A 343 -22.64 15.69 13.12
C LEU A 343 -23.41 16.70 12.26
N ASP A 344 -24.29 17.50 12.87
CA ASP A 344 -25.03 18.56 12.19
C ASP A 344 -24.12 19.68 11.67
N ALA A 345 -23.05 19.99 12.41
CA ALA A 345 -22.02 20.93 11.98
C ALA A 345 -21.29 20.42 10.72
N ILE A 346 -20.98 19.11 10.62
CA ILE A 346 -20.40 18.51 9.42
C ILE A 346 -21.34 18.67 8.24
N THR A 347 -22.63 18.34 8.39
CA THR A 347 -23.62 18.51 7.31
C THR A 347 -23.68 19.96 6.85
N SER A 348 -23.72 20.91 7.77
CA SER A 348 -23.74 22.35 7.48
C SER A 348 -22.46 22.85 6.81
N MET A 349 -21.31 22.24 7.10
CA MET A 349 -20.02 22.60 6.48
C MET A 349 -19.81 21.95 5.11
N VAL A 350 -20.23 20.71 4.94
CA VAL A 350 -19.91 19.88 3.78
C VAL A 350 -20.94 20.05 2.66
N VAL A 351 -22.23 20.11 2.99
CA VAL A 351 -23.31 20.22 1.99
C VAL A 351 -23.13 21.46 1.09
N PRO A 352 -22.88 22.69 1.61
CA PRO A 352 -22.65 23.84 0.74
C PRO A 352 -21.41 23.68 -0.16
N ARG A 353 -20.36 22.99 0.33
CA ARG A 353 -19.11 22.75 -0.41
C ARG A 353 -19.27 21.71 -1.51
N LEU A 354 -20.23 20.79 -1.41
CA LEU A 354 -20.56 19.83 -2.46
C LEU A 354 -21.28 20.48 -3.65
N TYR A 355 -21.99 21.58 -3.42
CA TYR A 355 -22.75 22.31 -4.46
C TYR A 355 -22.07 23.59 -4.96
N ASP A 356 -20.92 23.98 -4.39
CA ASP A 356 -20.12 25.12 -4.82
C ASP A 356 -19.40 24.82 -6.16
N ARG A 357 -19.99 25.30 -7.26
CA ARG A 357 -19.47 25.15 -8.63
C ARG A 357 -18.25 26.03 -8.93
N THR A 358 -17.83 26.89 -8.01
CA THR A 358 -16.78 27.91 -8.27
C THR A 358 -15.40 27.53 -7.74
N ARG A 359 -15.26 26.40 -7.04
CA ARG A 359 -13.98 25.99 -6.44
C ARG A 359 -13.03 25.29 -7.42
N PRO A 360 -11.70 25.57 -7.33
CA PRO A 360 -10.69 24.75 -7.97
C PRO A 360 -10.62 23.37 -7.32
N ALA A 361 -10.36 22.34 -8.13
CA ALA A 361 -10.31 20.94 -7.74
C ALA A 361 -9.15 20.65 -6.76
N GLY A 362 -9.37 20.87 -5.45
CA GLY A 362 -8.35 20.66 -4.41
C GLY A 362 -8.80 19.78 -3.23
N LEU A 363 -10.10 19.51 -3.09
CA LEU A 363 -10.65 18.51 -2.17
C LEU A 363 -11.66 17.69 -2.98
N GLY A 364 -11.33 16.43 -3.25
CA GLY A 364 -12.16 15.59 -4.12
C GLY A 364 -13.62 15.52 -3.61
N PRO A 365 -14.63 15.84 -4.44
CA PRO A 365 -16.05 15.76 -4.08
C PRO A 365 -16.47 14.39 -3.52
N ALA A 366 -15.75 13.32 -3.88
CA ALA A 366 -15.99 11.96 -3.39
C ALA A 366 -15.75 11.83 -1.88
N ARG A 367 -14.60 12.27 -1.35
CA ARG A 367 -14.29 12.11 0.08
C ARG A 367 -15.21 12.92 0.99
N LEU A 368 -15.62 14.10 0.53
CA LEU A 368 -16.62 14.92 1.23
C LEU A 368 -18.02 14.31 1.14
N THR A 369 -18.37 13.66 0.02
CA THR A 369 -19.62 12.89 -0.09
C THR A 369 -19.63 11.70 0.87
N ASP A 370 -18.55 10.95 0.95
CA ASP A 370 -18.43 9.79 1.86
C ASP A 370 -18.51 10.24 3.32
N LEU A 371 -17.80 11.31 3.67
CA LEU A 371 -17.88 11.95 4.99
C LEU A 371 -19.30 12.38 5.35
N ALA A 372 -20.02 13.00 4.41
CA ALA A 372 -21.40 13.44 4.65
C ALA A 372 -22.37 12.26 4.79
N ALA A 373 -22.19 11.19 4.01
CA ALA A 373 -22.99 9.97 4.11
C ALA A 373 -22.74 9.25 5.44
N GLU A 374 -21.50 9.20 5.90
CA GLU A 374 -21.13 8.61 7.19
C GLU A 374 -21.68 9.43 8.36
N ALA A 375 -21.59 10.77 8.30
CA ALA A 375 -22.18 11.64 9.29
C ALA A 375 -23.72 11.46 9.36
N ASP A 376 -24.40 11.36 8.22
CA ASP A 376 -25.84 11.09 8.18
C ASP A 376 -26.21 9.69 8.71
N HIS A 377 -25.38 8.69 8.42
CA HIS A 377 -25.55 7.34 8.96
C HIS A 377 -25.54 7.36 10.51
N TRP A 378 -24.51 7.95 11.11
CA TRP A 378 -24.39 8.03 12.57
C TRP A 378 -25.49 8.89 13.20
N ARG A 379 -25.89 9.98 12.53
CA ARG A 379 -27.01 10.82 12.97
C ARG A 379 -28.32 10.02 13.04
N ARG A 380 -28.63 9.23 12.01
CA ARG A 380 -29.81 8.34 11.99
C ARG A 380 -29.70 7.24 13.04
N ARG A 381 -28.52 6.62 13.17
CA ARG A 381 -28.30 5.54 14.13
C ARG A 381 -28.49 6.00 15.58
N LEU A 382 -28.02 7.22 15.92
CA LEU A 382 -28.25 7.86 17.21
C LEU A 382 -29.74 8.16 17.46
N ALA A 383 -30.46 8.62 16.44
CA ALA A 383 -31.90 8.89 16.57
C ALA A 383 -32.72 7.61 16.78
N GLU A 384 -32.30 6.49 16.20
CA GLU A 384 -32.96 5.19 16.33
C GLU A 384 -32.67 4.53 17.69
N ASP A 385 -31.39 4.42 18.07
CA ASP A 385 -30.97 3.80 19.32
C ASP A 385 -29.51 4.23 19.68
N PRO A 386 -29.35 5.20 20.60
CA PRO A 386 -28.03 5.73 20.97
C PRO A 386 -27.05 4.70 21.52
N PHE A 387 -27.52 3.76 22.34
CA PHE A 387 -26.65 2.76 22.97
C PHE A 387 -26.23 1.67 21.98
N GLY A 388 -27.09 1.32 21.02
CA GLY A 388 -26.67 0.46 19.94
C GLY A 388 -25.71 1.15 18.96
N ALA A 389 -25.80 2.47 18.76
CA ALA A 389 -24.78 3.22 18.01
C ALA A 389 -23.39 3.09 18.67
N GLN A 390 -23.34 3.23 20.00
CA GLN A 390 -22.13 3.01 20.78
C GLN A 390 -21.64 1.55 20.67
N SER A 391 -22.55 0.58 20.79
CA SER A 391 -22.22 -0.85 20.62
C SER A 391 -21.65 -1.16 19.24
N ASP A 392 -22.18 -0.56 18.18
CA ASP A 392 -21.72 -0.77 16.80
C ASP A 392 -20.29 -0.22 16.60
N LEU A 393 -19.96 0.93 17.18
CA LEU A 393 -18.59 1.46 17.20
C LEU A 393 -17.64 0.54 17.97
N LEU A 394 -18.08 0.03 19.12
CA LEU A 394 -17.25 -0.80 20.00
C LEU A 394 -17.10 -2.25 19.50
N ALA A 395 -18.00 -2.74 18.65
CA ALA A 395 -18.00 -4.11 18.14
C ALA A 395 -16.69 -4.50 17.44
N ASN A 396 -16.00 -3.54 16.82
CA ASN A 396 -14.75 -3.78 16.10
C ASN A 396 -13.48 -3.56 16.93
N VAL A 397 -13.60 -3.01 18.14
CA VAL A 397 -12.45 -2.73 19.03
C VAL A 397 -11.56 -3.96 19.19
N PRO A 398 -12.08 -5.18 19.49
CA PRO A 398 -11.22 -6.35 19.68
C PRO A 398 -10.47 -6.76 18.41
N THR A 399 -11.08 -6.57 17.24
CA THR A 399 -10.45 -6.87 15.94
C THR A 399 -9.37 -5.84 15.60
N GLN A 400 -9.63 -4.55 15.84
CA GLN A 400 -8.64 -3.48 15.64
C GLN A 400 -7.46 -3.63 16.59
N ARG A 401 -7.71 -3.96 17.87
CA ARG A 401 -6.66 -4.26 18.85
C ARG A 401 -5.80 -5.43 18.39
N ARG A 402 -6.41 -6.52 17.90
CA ARG A 402 -5.67 -7.67 17.34
C ARG A 402 -4.84 -7.29 16.11
N HIS A 403 -5.38 -6.51 15.18
CA HIS A 403 -4.63 -6.03 14.01
C HIS A 403 -3.41 -5.19 14.41
N LEU A 404 -3.54 -4.40 15.48
CA LEU A 404 -2.46 -3.59 16.05
C LEU A 404 -1.59 -4.36 17.07
N GLY A 405 -1.73 -5.69 17.17
CA GLY A 405 -0.94 -6.52 18.09
C GLY A 405 -1.15 -6.18 19.58
N LEU A 406 -2.23 -5.47 19.92
CA LEU A 406 -2.59 -5.10 21.28
C LEU A 406 -3.35 -6.27 21.95
N PRO A 407 -3.25 -6.41 23.29
CA PRO A 407 -4.09 -7.35 24.04
C PRO A 407 -5.56 -7.08 23.76
N ALA A 408 -6.34 -8.14 23.50
CA ALA A 408 -7.76 -8.05 23.17
C ALA A 408 -8.55 -7.27 24.22
#